data_AF-A0A933BVP8-F1
#
_entry.id   AF-A0A933BVP8-F1
#
_cell.length_a   1.000
_cell.length_b   1.000
_cell.length_c   1.000
_cell.angle_alpha   90.00
_cell.angle_beta   90.00
_cell.angle_gamma   90.00
#
_symmetry.space_group_name_H-M   'P 1'
#
loop_
_entity.id
_entity.type
_entity.pdbx_description
1 polymer ?
#
loop_
_entity_poly.entity_id
_entity_poly.type
_entity_poly.pdbx_seq_one_letter_code
_entity_poly.pdbx_strand_id
1 'polypeptide(L)'
;MPVILETEQYRVVPVYYATDRSVTGDPSPARFYGDRRNDRVQTGFCMITIPKVRGKGKVQEPSGLKFEFSEDPARHVTLKKITSMPEDKFFANLRKFAEVGGEALVFVHGFNTVFADVARRVAQVANDLDYHGIPIIYS
;
A
#
# COMPACT_ATOMS: atom_id res chain seq x y z
N MET A 1 13.15 7.91 -5.04
CA MET A 1 11.94 7.63 -4.23
C MET A 1 10.82 7.26 -5.18
N PRO A 2 9.91 6.32 -4.83
CA PRO A 2 8.74 6.04 -5.64
C PRO A 2 7.88 7.31 -5.72
N VAL A 3 7.45 7.65 -6.94
CA VAL A 3 6.67 8.84 -7.25
C VAL A 3 5.19 8.44 -7.33
N ILE A 4 4.28 9.29 -6.85
CA ILE A 4 2.84 9.11 -7.07
C ILE A 4 2.60 9.15 -8.57
N LEU A 5 2.04 8.07 -9.12
CA LEU A 5 1.64 8.01 -10.52
C LEU A 5 0.13 8.22 -10.60
N GLU A 6 -0.30 9.10 -11.49
CA GLU A 6 -1.70 9.35 -11.74
C GLU A 6 -2.08 8.91 -13.14
N THR A 7 -3.19 8.17 -13.25
CA THR A 7 -3.85 7.85 -14.51
C THR A 7 -5.24 8.50 -14.54
N GLU A 8 -5.96 8.36 -15.65
CA GLU A 8 -7.37 8.79 -15.74
C GLU A 8 -8.30 7.96 -14.83
N GLN A 9 -7.92 6.72 -14.50
CA GLN A 9 -8.79 5.76 -13.79
C GLN A 9 -8.43 5.58 -12.31
N TYR A 10 -7.15 5.68 -11.95
CA TYR A 10 -6.69 5.49 -10.57
C TYR A 10 -5.42 6.30 -10.27
N ARG A 11 -5.21 6.58 -8.98
CA ARG A 11 -3.96 7.13 -8.41
C ARG A 11 -3.14 5.98 -7.82
N VAL A 12 -1.82 6.08 -7.90
CA VAL A 12 -0.88 5.15 -7.24
C VAL A 12 -0.26 5.82 -6.03
N VAL A 13 -0.53 5.29 -4.85
CA VAL A 13 0.02 5.77 -3.58
C VAL A 13 1.13 4.83 -3.12
N PRO A 14 2.38 5.32 -2.96
CA PRO A 14 3.44 4.53 -2.37
C PRO A 14 3.25 4.45 -0.85
N VAL A 15 3.37 3.25 -0.29
CA VAL A 15 3.38 3.01 1.16
C VAL A 15 4.66 2.27 1.51
N TYR A 16 5.49 2.85 2.36
CA TYR A 16 6.70 2.20 2.85
C TYR A 16 6.33 1.11 3.85
N TYR A 17 7.13 0.07 3.96
CA TYR A 17 6.91 -0.97 4.98
C TYR A 17 8.21 -1.37 5.65
N ALA A 18 8.06 -1.75 6.92
CA ALA A 18 8.99 -2.60 7.65
C ALA A 18 8.17 -3.79 8.17
N THR A 19 8.63 -5.03 7.96
CA THR A 19 7.87 -6.20 8.38
C THR A 19 8.76 -7.33 8.87
N ASP A 20 8.38 -7.97 9.97
CA ASP A 20 8.99 -9.22 10.40
C ASP A 20 8.18 -10.45 9.96
N ARG A 21 7.26 -10.30 9.00
CA ARG A 21 6.55 -11.40 8.36
C ARG A 21 7.45 -12.15 7.37
N SER A 22 7.26 -13.45 7.32
CA SER A 22 7.87 -14.34 6.34
C SER A 22 7.22 -14.20 4.98
N VAL A 23 8.03 -14.31 3.93
CA VAL A 23 7.53 -14.45 2.56
C VAL A 23 6.86 -15.81 2.38
N THR A 24 5.79 -15.87 1.61
CA THR A 24 5.02 -17.10 1.37
C THR A 24 5.52 -17.90 0.16
N GLY A 25 6.23 -17.23 -0.76
CA GLY A 25 6.57 -17.76 -2.08
C GLY A 25 5.46 -17.57 -3.13
N ASP A 26 4.32 -17.00 -2.77
CA ASP A 26 3.23 -16.68 -3.71
C ASP A 26 3.62 -15.48 -4.59
N PRO A 27 3.47 -15.55 -5.92
CA PRO A 27 3.77 -14.44 -6.82
C PRO A 27 2.77 -13.29 -6.72
N SER A 28 1.59 -13.50 -6.13
CA SER A 28 0.57 -12.48 -5.90
C SER A 28 1.04 -11.50 -4.83
N PRO A 29 1.09 -10.18 -5.11
CA PRO A 29 1.45 -9.18 -4.10
C PRO A 29 0.57 -9.26 -2.84
N ALA A 30 -0.73 -9.55 -3.00
CA ALA A 30 -1.67 -9.65 -1.90
C ALA A 30 -1.35 -10.78 -0.91
N ARG A 31 -0.64 -11.81 -1.35
CA ARG A 31 -0.26 -12.98 -0.54
C ARG A 31 1.25 -13.10 -0.32
N PHE A 32 2.04 -12.11 -0.72
CA PHE A 32 3.50 -12.19 -0.66
C PHE A 32 4.04 -12.33 0.77
N TYR A 33 3.47 -11.59 1.73
CA TYR A 33 3.77 -11.70 3.16
C TYR A 33 2.66 -12.46 3.88
N GLY A 34 3.05 -13.49 4.64
CA GLY A 34 2.15 -14.35 5.40
C GLY A 34 1.93 -13.87 6.83
N ASP A 35 1.48 -14.80 7.68
CA ASP A 35 1.29 -14.64 9.12
C ASP A 35 2.49 -15.14 9.95
N ARG A 36 3.29 -16.06 9.38
CA ARG A 36 4.51 -16.55 10.02
C ARG A 36 5.52 -15.43 10.19
N ARG A 37 6.17 -15.42 11.35
CA ARG A 37 7.26 -14.49 11.65
C ARG A 37 8.58 -14.93 10.98
N ASN A 38 9.47 -13.98 10.76
CA ASN A 38 10.84 -14.11 10.30
C ASN A 38 11.76 -13.47 11.35
N ASP A 39 12.99 -13.96 11.46
CA ASP A 39 13.96 -13.49 12.47
C ASP A 39 14.54 -12.10 12.14
N ARG A 40 14.25 -11.58 10.94
CA ARG A 40 14.75 -10.30 10.44
C ARG A 40 13.62 -9.43 9.93
N VAL A 41 13.71 -8.14 10.24
CA VAL A 41 12.87 -7.11 9.63
C VAL A 41 13.29 -6.93 8.18
N GLN A 42 12.30 -6.91 7.30
CA GLN A 42 12.43 -6.64 5.88
C GLN A 42 11.81 -5.29 5.57
N THR A 43 12.50 -4.49 4.79
CA THR A 43 12.06 -3.14 4.42
C THR A 43 11.73 -3.05 2.94
N GLY A 44 10.91 -2.06 2.58
CA GLY A 44 10.55 -1.82 1.18
C GLY A 44 9.42 -0.82 1.01
N PHE A 45 8.79 -0.87 -0.15
CA PHE A 45 7.55 -0.13 -0.39
C PHE A 45 6.56 -0.95 -1.23
N CYS A 46 5.29 -0.62 -1.03
CA CYS A 46 4.14 -1.09 -1.76
C CYS A 46 3.64 0.00 -2.70
N MET A 47 3.16 -0.38 -3.89
CA MET A 47 2.39 0.51 -4.76
C MET A 47 0.91 0.12 -4.65
N ILE A 48 0.10 1.00 -4.07
CA ILE A 48 -1.34 0.80 -3.94
C ILE A 48 -2.07 1.61 -5.00
N THR A 49 -3.02 1.01 -5.71
CA THR A 49 -3.91 1.77 -6.60
C THR A 49 -5.17 2.18 -5.86
N ILE A 50 -5.60 3.42 -6.04
CA ILE A 50 -6.86 3.94 -5.51
C ILE A 50 -7.69 4.47 -6.69
N PRO A 51 -8.89 3.93 -6.95
CA PRO A 51 -9.77 4.40 -8.01
C PRO A 51 -10.03 5.90 -7.92
N LYS A 52 -9.92 6.61 -9.04
CA LYS A 52 -10.41 7.99 -9.15
C LYS A 52 -11.90 7.92 -9.37
N VAL A 53 -12.70 8.29 -8.39
CA VAL A 53 -14.15 8.34 -8.55
C VAL A 53 -14.51 9.53 -9.46
N ARG A 54 -14.50 9.32 -10.77
CA ARG A 54 -15.03 10.26 -11.76
C ARG A 54 -16.39 9.76 -12.25
N GLY A 55 -17.44 10.21 -11.57
CA GLY A 55 -18.81 9.90 -11.98
C GLY A 55 -19.84 10.64 -11.14
N LYS A 56 -20.11 11.91 -11.46
CA LYS A 56 -21.41 12.49 -11.15
C LYS A 56 -22.48 11.63 -11.87
N GLY A 57 -23.36 10.99 -11.11
CA GLY A 57 -24.69 10.61 -11.61
C GLY A 57 -24.96 9.19 -12.10
N LYS A 58 -24.11 8.19 -11.84
CA LYS A 58 -24.56 6.77 -11.90
C LYS A 58 -23.91 5.97 -10.77
N VAL A 59 -24.70 5.72 -9.72
CA VAL A 59 -24.52 4.53 -8.91
C VAL A 59 -24.61 3.36 -9.89
N GLN A 60 -23.49 2.70 -10.18
CA GLN A 60 -23.58 1.37 -10.76
C GLN A 60 -24.12 0.49 -9.65
N GLU A 61 -25.44 0.27 -9.67
CA GLU A 61 -26.04 -0.78 -8.86
C GLU A 61 -25.26 -2.07 -9.12
N PRO A 62 -24.80 -2.79 -8.08
CA PRO A 62 -24.26 -4.11 -8.27
C PRO A 62 -25.40 -4.98 -8.79
N SER A 63 -25.51 -5.08 -10.12
CA SER A 63 -26.42 -6.01 -10.77
C SER A 63 -26.06 -7.41 -10.27
N GLY A 64 -27.07 -8.03 -9.64
CA GLY A 64 -27.03 -9.28 -8.89
C GLY A 64 -25.83 -10.21 -9.15
N LEU A 65 -25.13 -10.55 -8.07
CA LEU A 65 -24.34 -11.77 -7.98
C LEU A 65 -23.22 -11.91 -9.03
N LYS A 66 -22.30 -10.95 -9.10
CA LYS A 66 -20.99 -11.19 -9.74
C LYS A 66 -19.95 -11.40 -8.67
N PHE A 67 -19.54 -12.67 -8.54
CA PHE A 67 -18.27 -13.03 -7.96
C PHE A 67 -17.14 -12.38 -8.78
N GLU A 68 -16.83 -11.11 -8.51
CA GLU A 68 -15.64 -10.45 -9.04
C GLU A 68 -14.42 -11.03 -8.29
N PHE A 69 -13.99 -12.23 -8.69
CA PHE A 69 -12.79 -12.89 -8.16
C PHE A 69 -11.47 -12.19 -8.56
N SER A 70 -11.55 -11.13 -9.38
CA SER A 70 -10.40 -10.37 -9.86
C SER A 70 -10.43 -8.94 -9.32
N GLU A 71 -9.35 -8.53 -8.65
CA GLU A 71 -9.17 -7.15 -8.22
C GLU A 71 -9.04 -6.23 -9.46
N ASP A 72 -10.00 -5.31 -9.66
CA ASP A 72 -9.96 -4.27 -10.71
C ASP A 72 -9.48 -2.94 -10.10
N PRO A 73 -8.28 -2.43 -10.46
CA PRO A 73 -7.76 -1.15 -9.97
C PRO A 73 -8.63 0.08 -10.25
N ALA A 74 -9.54 0.01 -11.22
CA ALA A 74 -10.48 1.09 -11.53
C ALA A 74 -11.72 1.09 -10.62
N ARG A 75 -11.93 0.02 -9.84
CA ARG A 75 -13.10 -0.16 -8.96
C ARG A 75 -12.73 -0.46 -7.51
N HIS A 76 -11.57 -1.06 -7.29
CA HIS A 76 -11.08 -1.52 -6.00
C HIS A 76 -9.74 -0.87 -5.64
N VAL A 77 -9.48 -0.73 -4.34
CA VAL A 77 -8.14 -0.41 -3.86
C VAL A 77 -7.31 -1.69 -3.87
N THR A 78 -6.21 -1.71 -4.62
CA THR A 78 -5.44 -2.95 -4.89
C THR A 78 -3.97 -2.78 -4.56
N LEU A 79 -3.33 -3.86 -4.10
CA LEU A 79 -1.88 -3.91 -3.91
C LEU A 79 -1.23 -4.34 -5.24
N LYS A 80 -0.75 -3.37 -6.00
CA LYS A 80 -0.22 -3.60 -7.35
C LYS A 80 1.17 -4.21 -7.34
N LYS A 81 2.03 -3.79 -6.41
CA LYS A 81 3.44 -4.24 -6.36
C LYS A 81 4.00 -4.13 -4.96
N ILE A 82 4.83 -5.10 -4.59
CA ILE A 82 5.76 -5.01 -3.47
C ILE A 82 7.18 -4.93 -4.05
N THR A 83 7.98 -4.02 -3.54
CA THR A 83 9.42 -3.93 -3.88
C THR A 83 10.22 -3.93 -2.59
N SER A 84 10.97 -5.00 -2.36
CA SER A 84 11.93 -5.08 -1.26
C SER A 84 13.06 -4.08 -1.47
N MET A 85 13.50 -3.47 -0.38
CA MET A 85 14.55 -2.46 -0.36
C MET A 85 15.49 -2.75 0.80
N PRO A 86 16.82 -2.75 0.58
CA PRO A 86 17.79 -2.78 1.65
C PRO A 86 17.56 -1.67 2.68
N GLU A 87 17.82 -1.99 3.95
CA GLU A 87 17.55 -1.12 5.10
C GLU A 87 18.31 0.22 5.02
N ASP A 88 19.57 0.19 4.58
CA ASP A 88 20.40 1.36 4.35
C ASP A 88 19.74 2.32 3.34
N LYS A 89 19.23 1.79 2.23
CA LYS A 89 18.51 2.57 1.21
C LYS A 89 17.16 3.07 1.70
N PHE A 90 16.46 2.27 2.50
CA PHE A 90 15.19 2.66 3.11
C PHE A 90 15.37 3.88 4.00
N PHE A 91 16.29 3.83 4.97
CA PHE A 91 16.55 4.96 5.86
C PHE A 91 17.22 6.14 5.15
N ALA A 92 18.04 5.91 4.13
CA ALA A 92 18.58 7.01 3.32
C ALA A 92 17.47 7.80 2.61
N ASN A 93 16.43 7.13 2.11
CA ASN A 93 15.27 7.81 1.52
C ASN A 93 14.48 8.61 2.56
N LEU A 94 14.25 8.05 3.75
CA LEU A 94 13.56 8.75 4.83
C LEU A 94 14.33 9.99 5.30
N ARG A 95 15.66 9.90 5.45
CA ARG A 95 16.51 11.03 5.84
C ARG A 95 16.43 12.17 4.83
N LYS A 96 16.52 11.87 3.53
CA LYS A 96 16.38 12.88 2.46
C LYS A 96 15.03 13.60 2.51
N PHE A 97 13.97 12.89 2.90
CA PHE A 97 12.65 13.49 3.06
C PHE A 97 12.57 14.39 4.30
N ALA A 98 13.18 13.95 5.41
CA ALA A 98 13.26 14.75 6.63
C ALA A 98 14.10 16.02 6.45
N GLU A 99 15.18 15.97 5.66
CA GLU A 99 16.05 17.12 5.35
C GLU A 99 15.30 18.28 4.67
N VAL A 100 14.23 18.00 3.93
CA VAL A 100 13.37 19.00 3.30
C VAL A 100 12.13 19.36 4.14
N GLY A 101 12.11 18.96 5.42
CA GLY A 101 11.01 19.23 6.35
C GLY A 101 9.81 18.27 6.23
N GLY A 102 10.00 17.11 5.60
CA GLY A 102 8.95 16.13 5.41
C GLY A 102 8.62 15.33 6.69
N GLU A 103 7.37 14.91 6.81
CA GLU A 103 6.86 14.11 7.93
C GLU A 103 6.64 12.64 7.53
N ALA A 104 6.64 11.75 8.52
CA ALA A 104 6.27 10.35 8.32
C ALA A 104 5.15 9.94 9.27
N LEU A 105 4.20 9.15 8.76
CA LEU A 105 3.14 8.52 9.53
C LEU A 105 3.45 7.03 9.62
N VAL A 106 3.64 6.52 10.84
CA VAL A 106 3.86 5.09 11.07
C VAL A 106 2.59 4.45 11.61
N PHE A 107 2.02 3.52 10.84
CA PHE A 107 0.91 2.69 11.25
C PHE A 107 1.42 1.32 11.69
N VAL A 108 1.22 0.98 12.96
CA VAL A 108 1.52 -0.34 13.51
C VAL A 108 0.21 -1.11 13.61
N HIS A 109 0.10 -2.24 12.92
CA HIS A 109 -1.15 -2.98 12.96
C HIS A 109 -1.35 -3.75 14.27
N GLY A 110 -2.60 -4.06 14.59
CA GLY A 110 -2.96 -4.98 15.68
C GLY A 110 -2.83 -6.46 15.29
N PHE A 111 -3.35 -7.33 16.16
CA PHE A 111 -3.37 -8.78 15.96
C PHE A 111 -4.27 -9.20 14.79
N ASN A 112 -3.95 -10.34 14.15
CA ASN A 112 -4.76 -10.99 13.12
C ASN A 112 -5.15 -10.09 11.92
N THR A 113 -4.17 -9.40 11.35
CA THR A 113 -4.34 -8.57 10.16
C THR A 113 -3.55 -9.13 8.98
N VAL A 114 -4.03 -8.95 7.75
CA VAL A 114 -3.26 -9.32 6.54
C VAL A 114 -2.44 -8.12 6.08
N PHE A 115 -1.17 -8.34 5.74
CA PHE A 115 -0.25 -7.29 5.28
C PHE A 115 -0.86 -6.40 4.19
N ALA A 116 -1.49 -7.01 3.18
CA ALA A 116 -2.10 -6.30 2.06
C ALA A 116 -3.27 -5.40 2.49
N ASP A 117 -4.07 -5.83 3.47
CA ASP A 117 -5.18 -5.02 4.00
C ASP A 117 -4.67 -3.78 4.72
N VAL A 118 -3.62 -3.95 5.53
CA VAL A 118 -2.97 -2.83 6.23
C VAL A 118 -2.40 -1.84 5.23
N ALA A 119 -1.68 -2.31 4.21
CA ALA A 119 -1.13 -1.45 3.16
C ALA A 119 -2.22 -0.69 2.39
N ARG A 120 -3.30 -1.36 2.01
CA ARG A 120 -4.46 -0.74 1.33
C ARG A 120 -5.13 0.32 2.20
N ARG A 121 -5.37 0.01 3.48
CA ARG A 121 -6.03 0.91 4.41
C ARG A 121 -5.21 2.18 4.65
N VAL A 122 -3.90 2.03 4.84
CA VAL A 122 -3.00 3.17 5.08
C VAL A 122 -2.85 4.03 3.84
N ALA A 123 -2.81 3.44 2.64
CA ALA A 123 -2.86 4.19 1.39
C ALA A 123 -4.15 4.99 1.22
N GLN A 124 -5.31 4.40 1.55
CA GLN A 124 -6.58 5.13 1.55
C GLN A 124 -6.55 6.31 2.51
N VAL A 125 -6.11 6.10 3.76
CA VAL A 125 -5.99 7.18 4.76
C VAL A 125 -5.07 8.29 4.26
N ALA A 126 -3.89 7.94 3.74
CA ALA A 126 -2.96 8.93 3.21
C ALA A 126 -3.56 9.71 2.03
N ASN A 127 -4.29 9.04 1.14
CA ASN A 127 -4.97 9.69 0.03
C ASN A 127 -6.11 10.61 0.47
N ASP A 128 -6.95 10.14 1.37
CA ASP A 128 -8.16 10.85 1.80
C ASP A 128 -7.84 12.07 2.66
N LEU A 129 -6.72 12.05 3.37
CA LEU A 129 -6.18 13.18 4.13
C LEU A 129 -5.33 14.14 3.28
N ASP A 130 -5.15 13.86 1.99
CA ASP A 130 -4.17 14.55 1.13
C ASP A 130 -2.79 14.62 1.79
N TYR A 131 -2.37 13.52 2.42
CA TYR A 131 -1.15 13.46 3.22
C TYR A 131 0.08 13.52 2.30
N HIS A 132 0.83 14.61 2.41
CA HIS A 132 2.04 14.83 1.62
C HIS A 132 3.30 14.20 2.22
N GLY A 133 3.21 13.57 3.40
CA GLY A 133 4.32 12.87 4.04
C GLY A 133 4.53 11.43 3.53
N ILE A 134 5.35 10.66 4.24
CA ILE A 134 5.60 9.25 3.93
C ILE A 134 4.74 8.36 4.83
N PRO A 135 3.71 7.68 4.30
CA PRO A 135 3.03 6.63 5.04
C PRO A 135 3.91 5.38 5.12
N ILE A 136 4.09 4.87 6.34
CA ILE A 136 4.87 3.68 6.67
C ILE A 136 3.97 2.71 7.42
N ILE A 137 4.00 1.42 7.07
CA ILE A 137 3.39 0.37 7.87
C ILE A 137 4.45 -0.47 8.56
N TYR A 138 4.21 -0.82 9.82
CA TYR A 138 4.88 -1.92 10.48
C TYR A 138 3.92 -3.11 10.55
N SER A 139 4.39 -4.26 10.05
CA SER A 139 3.55 -5.44 9.89
C SER A 139 4.21 -6.76 10.26
#